data_AF-A0A9E3HY02-F1
#
_entry.id   AF-A0A9E3HY02-F1
#
_cell.length_a   1.000
_cell.length_b   1.000
_cell.length_c   1.000
_cell.angle_alpha   90.00
_cell.angle_beta   90.00
_cell.angle_gamma   90.00
#
_symmetry.space_group_name_H-M   'P 1'
#
loop_
_entity.id
_entity.type
_entity.pdbx_description
1 polymer ?
#
loop_
_entity_poly.entity_id
_entity_poly.type
_entity_poly.pdbx_seq_one_letter_code
_entity_poly.pdbx_strand_id
1 'polypeptide(L)'
;MRPPATPSPSESGPSIPADGAPSLFRLAIRRPVAVTMISLGVLIFGAVAYQRLEVALLPRFSHPTLTVRTAYPGSAPGEVEQFVTAPLEAQLSVASGLVEL
;
A
#
# COMPACT_ATOMS: atom_id res chain seq x y z
N MET A 1 1.13 -6.52 -79.98
CA MET A 1 -0.05 -6.17 -79.16
C MET A 1 0.17 -6.73 -77.77
N ARG A 2 0.25 -5.88 -76.76
CA ARG A 2 0.74 -6.17 -75.41
C ARG A 2 -0.47 -6.21 -74.46
N PRO A 3 -0.76 -7.32 -73.76
CA PRO A 3 -1.62 -7.31 -72.56
C PRO A 3 -0.78 -6.95 -71.31
N PRO A 4 -1.33 -6.72 -70.10
CA PRO A 4 -2.71 -6.45 -69.66
C PRO A 4 -2.82 -5.16 -68.79
N ALA A 5 -4.03 -4.85 -68.31
CA ALA A 5 -4.32 -3.73 -67.42
C ALA A 5 -3.54 -3.77 -66.09
N THR A 6 -3.08 -2.60 -65.65
CA THR A 6 -2.46 -2.39 -64.33
C THR A 6 -3.56 -2.08 -63.30
N PRO A 7 -3.79 -2.90 -62.27
CA PRO A 7 -4.45 -2.41 -61.07
C PRO A 7 -3.44 -1.68 -60.18
N SER A 8 -3.73 -0.40 -59.91
CA SER A 8 -2.98 0.50 -59.03
C SER A 8 -3.16 0.12 -57.54
N PRO A 9 -2.19 0.37 -56.66
CA PRO A 9 -2.05 -0.28 -55.36
C PRO A 9 -2.52 0.61 -54.18
N SER A 10 -3.83 0.85 -54.00
CA SER A 10 -4.30 1.70 -52.89
C SER A 10 -5.47 1.17 -52.05
N GLU A 11 -5.78 -0.13 -52.09
CA GLU A 11 -6.70 -0.76 -51.13
C GLU A 11 -5.94 -1.63 -50.12
N SER A 12 -4.86 -1.08 -49.57
CA SER A 12 -4.30 -1.57 -48.31
C SER A 12 -5.14 -1.00 -47.16
N GLY A 13 -6.33 -1.58 -46.95
CA GLY A 13 -7.01 -1.47 -45.67
C GLY A 13 -6.09 -1.91 -44.53
N PRO A 14 -6.27 -1.43 -43.29
CA PRO A 14 -5.35 -1.67 -42.20
C PRO A 14 -5.17 -3.19 -42.01
N SER A 15 -3.99 -3.68 -42.39
CA SER A 15 -3.53 -5.02 -42.05
C SER A 15 -3.23 -5.03 -40.56
N ILE A 16 -4.27 -5.23 -39.74
CA ILE A 16 -4.10 -5.52 -38.31
C ILE A 16 -3.22 -6.78 -38.25
N PRO A 17 -1.97 -6.70 -37.79
CA PRO A 17 -1.21 -7.89 -37.47
C PRO A 17 -1.92 -8.50 -36.26
N ALA A 18 -2.66 -9.58 -36.48
CA ALA A 18 -3.14 -10.41 -35.39
C ALA A 18 -1.91 -11.11 -34.81
N ASP A 19 -1.16 -10.38 -33.98
CA ASP A 19 -0.04 -10.91 -33.22
C ASP A 19 -0.50 -12.18 -32.52
N GLY A 20 0.31 -13.24 -32.68
CA GLY A 20 0.05 -14.61 -32.23
C GLY A 20 0.07 -14.79 -30.71
N ALA A 21 -0.48 -13.85 -29.97
CA ALA A 21 -0.76 -14.02 -28.55
C ALA A 21 -1.90 -15.05 -28.42
N PRO A 22 -1.71 -16.13 -27.65
CA PRO A 22 -2.82 -17.03 -27.36
C PRO A 22 -3.90 -16.23 -26.62
N SER A 23 -5.06 -16.06 -27.25
CA SER A 23 -6.14 -15.29 -26.63
C SER A 23 -6.56 -15.96 -25.32
N LEU A 24 -6.49 -15.21 -24.22
CA LEU A 24 -6.80 -15.69 -22.87
C LEU A 24 -8.19 -16.34 -22.81
N PHE A 25 -9.15 -15.78 -23.55
CA PHE A 25 -10.49 -16.34 -23.72
C PHE A 25 -10.48 -17.73 -24.37
N ARG A 26 -9.67 -17.96 -25.41
CA ARG A 26 -9.59 -19.27 -26.09
C ARG A 26 -8.94 -20.32 -25.19
N LEU A 27 -7.94 -19.92 -24.39
CA LEU A 27 -7.33 -20.80 -23.39
C LEU A 27 -8.32 -21.16 -22.27
N ALA A 28 -9.09 -20.17 -21.80
CA ALA A 28 -10.07 -20.35 -20.74
C ALA A 28 -11.20 -21.33 -21.14
N ILE A 29 -11.69 -21.24 -22.38
CA ILE A 29 -12.76 -22.12 -22.88
C ILE A 29 -12.26 -23.55 -23.14
N ARG A 30 -11.01 -23.71 -23.60
CA ARG A 30 -10.44 -25.02 -23.97
C ARG A 30 -10.07 -25.90 -22.76
N ARG A 31 -9.80 -25.29 -21.60
CA ARG A 31 -9.44 -26.01 -20.36
C ARG A 31 -10.30 -25.55 -19.17
N PRO A 32 -11.61 -25.86 -19.17
CA PRO A 32 -12.53 -25.39 -18.12
C PRO A 32 -12.08 -25.85 -16.72
N VAL A 33 -11.55 -27.07 -16.61
CA VAL A 33 -11.06 -27.63 -15.33
C VAL A 33 -9.87 -26.84 -14.77
N ALA A 34 -8.95 -26.36 -15.62
CA ALA A 34 -7.81 -25.58 -15.15
C ALA A 34 -8.26 -24.21 -14.63
N VAL A 35 -9.21 -23.57 -15.33
CA VAL A 35 -9.78 -22.29 -14.91
C VAL A 35 -10.52 -22.45 -13.59
N THR A 36 -11.35 -23.47 -13.43
CA THR A 36 -12.06 -23.71 -12.16
C THR A 36 -11.11 -24.01 -11.01
N MET A 37 -10.03 -24.78 -11.22
CA MET A 37 -9.02 -24.99 -10.18
C MET A 37 -8.33 -23.70 -9.76
N ILE A 38 -7.95 -22.84 -10.72
CA ILE A 38 -7.32 -21.55 -10.41
C ILE A 38 -8.30 -20.64 -9.67
N SER A 39 -9.54 -20.51 -10.16
CA SER A 39 -10.58 -19.72 -9.50
C SER A 39 -10.86 -20.21 -8.08
N LEU A 40 -10.92 -21.53 -7.88
CA LEU A 40 -11.12 -22.13 -6.56
C LEU A 40 -9.91 -21.90 -5.65
N GLY A 41 -8.69 -21.98 -6.18
CA GLY A 41 -7.46 -21.66 -5.47
C GLY A 41 -7.43 -20.21 -5.00
N VAL A 42 -7.79 -19.26 -5.87
CA VAL A 42 -7.90 -17.84 -5.52
C VAL A 42 -8.98 -17.60 -4.47
N LEU A 43 -10.13 -18.30 -4.58
CA LEU A 43 -11.22 -18.18 -3.60
C LEU A 43 -10.79 -18.64 -2.20
N ILE A 44 -10.13 -19.80 -2.11
CA ILE A 44 -9.64 -20.35 -0.84
C ILE A 44 -8.54 -19.45 -0.27
N PHE A 45 -7.59 -19.03 -1.11
CA PHE A 45 -6.54 -18.11 -0.70
C PHE A 45 -7.11 -16.78 -0.18
N GLY A 46 -8.09 -16.22 -0.88
CA GLY A 46 -8.79 -15.02 -0.46
C GLY A 46 -9.54 -15.20 0.87
N ALA A 47 -10.22 -16.34 1.06
CA ALA A 47 -10.90 -16.65 2.31
C ALA A 47 -9.92 -16.73 3.50
N VAL A 48 -8.77 -17.38 3.30
CA VAL A 48 -7.72 -17.47 4.35
C VAL A 48 -7.11 -16.09 4.61
N ALA A 49 -6.81 -15.32 3.57
CA ALA A 49 -6.27 -13.96 3.71
C ALA A 49 -7.23 -13.03 4.45
N TYR A 50 -8.54 -13.15 4.18
CA TYR A 50 -9.58 -12.41 4.88
C TYR A 50 -9.66 -12.77 6.36
N GLN A 51 -9.54 -14.06 6.72
CA GLN A 51 -9.50 -14.49 8.12
C GLN A 51 -8.22 -14.06 8.85
N ARG A 52 -7.10 -13.95 8.13
CA ARG A 52 -5.80 -13.51 8.67
C ARG A 52 -5.71 -12.01 8.90
N LEU A 53 -6.66 -11.24 8.38
CA LEU A 53 -6.67 -9.80 8.57
C LEU A 53 -7.10 -9.51 10.00
N GLU A 54 -6.12 -9.28 10.89
CA GLU A 54 -6.38 -8.79 12.24
C GLU A 54 -7.09 -7.43 12.12
N VAL A 55 -8.37 -7.40 12.46
CA VAL A 55 -9.13 -6.17 12.61
C VAL A 55 -8.60 -5.47 13.85
N ALA A 56 -7.54 -4.71 13.68
CA ALA A 56 -7.07 -3.81 14.71
C ALA A 56 -8.14 -2.70 14.85
N LEU A 57 -8.95 -2.76 15.93
CA LEU A 57 -10.03 -1.79 16.20
C LEU A 57 -9.52 -0.34 16.20
N LEU A 58 -8.23 -0.16 16.48
CA LEU A 58 -7.46 1.02 16.15
C LEU A 58 -6.12 0.52 15.56
N PRO A 59 -5.57 1.14 14.49
CA PRO A 59 -4.15 0.94 14.18
C PRO A 59 -3.36 1.16 15.48
N ARG A 60 -2.29 0.39 15.72
CA ARG A 60 -1.46 0.52 16.94
C ARG A 60 -0.89 1.94 16.99
N PHE A 61 -1.66 2.88 17.53
CA PHE A 61 -1.25 4.23 17.83
C PHE A 61 -0.42 4.09 19.11
N SER A 62 0.84 3.72 18.92
CA SER A 62 1.86 3.93 19.93
C SER A 62 2.02 5.44 20.06
N HIS A 63 1.15 6.10 20.83
CA HIS A 63 1.49 7.42 21.36
C HIS A 63 2.75 7.20 22.20
N PRO A 64 3.92 7.73 21.79
CA PRO A 64 5.13 7.55 22.56
C PRO A 64 5.01 8.45 23.81
N THR A 65 4.38 7.92 24.87
CA THR A 65 4.29 8.64 26.13
C THR A 65 5.65 8.58 26.82
N LEU A 66 6.33 9.72 26.87
CA LEU A 66 7.63 9.88 27.48
C LEU A 66 7.44 10.44 28.89
N THR A 67 7.50 9.58 29.91
CA THR A 67 7.32 9.99 31.32
C THR A 67 8.65 10.40 31.92
N VAL A 68 8.83 11.70 32.18
CA VAL A 68 10.00 12.23 32.91
C VAL A 68 9.62 12.44 34.37
N ARG A 69 10.30 11.75 35.29
CA ARG A 69 10.15 11.95 36.75
C ARG A 69 11.42 12.57 37.29
N THR A 70 11.32 13.79 37.80
CA THR A 70 12.42 14.47 38.50
C THR A 70 12.09 14.50 39.99
N ALA A 71 12.93 13.87 40.81
CA ALA A 71 12.82 13.91 42.26
C ALA A 71 13.96 14.74 42.82
N TYR A 72 13.64 15.93 43.34
CA TYR A 72 14.59 16.81 44.02
C TYR A 72 14.19 16.95 45.50
N PRO A 73 14.66 16.05 46.39
CA PRO A 73 14.26 16.03 47.79
C PRO A 73 14.85 17.22 48.56
N GLY A 74 14.00 18.01 49.22
CA GLY A 74 14.41 19.09 50.11
C GLY A 74 14.26 20.52 49.57
N SER A 75 13.77 20.72 48.34
CA SER A 75 13.45 22.05 47.80
C SER A 75 11.97 22.39 47.88
N ALA A 76 11.69 23.69 47.95
CA ALA A 76 10.33 24.21 47.79
C ALA A 76 9.81 23.85 46.39
N PRO A 77 8.53 23.51 46.23
CA PRO A 77 7.95 23.15 44.92
C PRO A 77 8.24 24.18 43.81
N GLY A 78 8.25 25.48 44.12
CA GLY A 78 8.56 26.53 43.15
C GLY A 78 10.01 26.59 42.70
N GLU A 79 10.96 26.08 43.51
CA GLU A 79 12.37 25.99 43.13
C GLU A 79 12.58 24.82 42.15
N VAL A 80 11.88 23.70 42.34
CA VAL A 80 11.91 22.57 41.39
C VAL A 80 11.32 22.97 40.04
N GLU A 81 10.24 23.75 40.04
CA GLU A 81 9.64 24.30 38.82
C GLU A 81 10.64 25.17 38.05
N GLN A 82 11.26 26.14 38.72
CA GLN A 82 12.14 27.11 38.08
C GLN A 82 13.49 26.51 37.64
N PHE A 83 14.07 25.61 38.45
CA PHE A 83 15.42 25.09 38.20
C PHE A 83 15.45 23.75 37.48
N VAL A 84 14.36 22.98 37.49
CA VAL A 84 14.34 21.64 36.89
C VAL A 84 13.30 21.55 35.78
N THR A 85 12.05 21.94 36.04
CA THR A 85 10.96 21.76 35.06
C THR A 85 11.06 22.74 33.90
N ALA A 86 11.19 24.05 34.15
CA ALA A 86 11.27 25.08 33.11
C ALA A 86 12.42 24.87 32.08
N PRO A 87 13.67 24.55 32.48
CA PRO A 87 14.72 24.27 31.51
C PRO A 87 14.54 22.93 30.78
N LEU A 88 13.90 21.94 31.42
CA LEU A 88 13.60 20.65 30.79
C LEU A 88 12.52 20.81 29.71
N GLU A 89 11.45 21.56 29.98
CA GLU A 89 10.44 21.93 28.99
C GLU A 89 11.03 22.71 27.83
N ALA A 90 11.90 23.69 28.10
CA ALA A 90 12.56 24.47 27.06
C ALA A 90 13.42 23.58 26.12
N GLN A 91 14.07 22.55 26.65
CA GLN A 91 14.88 21.61 25.85
C GLN A 91 14.01 20.58 25.11
N LEU A 92 12.94 20.09 25.73
CA LEU A 92 12.01 19.15 25.11
C LEU A 92 11.13 19.82 24.05
N SER A 93 10.82 21.12 24.19
CA SER A 93 10.07 21.91 23.20
C SER A 93 10.82 22.06 21.87
N VAL A 94 12.16 22.06 21.90
CA VAL A 94 12.99 22.09 20.69
C VAL A 94 12.95 20.76 19.92
N ALA A 95 12.68 19.64 20.61
CA ALA A 95 12.46 18.35 19.98
C ALA A 95 11.05 18.30 19.37
N SER A 96 10.96 18.60 18.08
CA SER A 96 9.71 18.69 17.33
C SER A 96 8.86 17.42 17.47
N GLY A 97 7.80 17.47 18.29
CA GLY A 97 6.82 16.38 18.39
C GLY A 97 6.14 16.15 19.74
N LEU A 98 6.51 16.85 20.82
CA LEU A 98 5.83 16.69 22.11
C LEU A 98 4.56 17.56 22.18
N VAL A 99 3.40 16.90 22.31
CA VAL A 99 2.13 17.51 22.70
C VAL A 99 1.99 17.35 24.20
N GLU A 100 1.91 18.47 24.91
CA GLU A 100 1.48 18.52 26.31
C GLU A 100 -0.05 18.35 26.34
N LEU A 101 -0.55 17.45 27.20
CA LEU A 101 -1.98 17.17 27.37
C LEU A 101 -2.56 17.97 28.53
#